data_AF-A0A8B7TN88-F1
#
_entry.id   AF-A0A8B7TN88-F1
#
_cell.length_a   1.000
_cell.length_b   1.000
_cell.length_c   1.000
_cell.angle_alpha   90.00
_cell.angle_beta   90.00
_cell.angle_gamma   90.00
#
_symmetry.space_group_name_H-M   'P 1'
#
loop_
_entity.id
_entity.type
_entity.pdbx_description
1 polymer ?
#
loop_
_entity_poly.entity_id
_entity_poly.type
_entity_poly.pdbx_seq_one_letter_code
_entity_poly.pdbx_strand_id
1 'polypeptide(L)'
;MKNCTHPNCCDPKQCRLKGKAACGSGECCTNACKLKPANTLCRKSVDDECDFVEFCNGKDPHCVPDTHARDGHHCDSGQSYCYQGICRIFDKQCKRLFGR
;
A
#
# COMPACT_ATOMS: atom_id res chain seq x y z
N MET A 1 9.44 21.44 4.79
CA MET A 1 10.13 20.51 5.72
C MET A 1 9.24 19.92 6.83
N LYS A 2 7.90 20.13 6.84
CA LYS A 2 7.01 19.57 7.88
C LYS A 2 6.57 18.11 7.65
N ASN A 3 6.86 17.51 6.48
CA ASN A 3 6.36 16.19 6.09
C ASN A 3 7.48 15.12 6.00
N CYS A 4 8.62 15.31 6.67
CA CYS A 4 9.66 14.28 6.69
C CYS A 4 9.32 13.21 7.73
N THR A 5 9.07 11.99 7.26
CA THR A 5 8.70 10.85 8.11
C THR A 5 9.88 10.22 8.85
N HIS A 6 11.09 10.35 8.30
CA HIS A 6 12.33 9.74 8.83
C HIS A 6 13.46 10.77 8.99
N PRO A 7 13.30 11.81 9.84
CA PRO A 7 14.25 12.93 9.94
C PRO A 7 15.63 12.52 10.47
N ASN A 8 15.73 11.39 11.17
CA ASN A 8 17.00 10.84 11.66
C ASN A 8 17.78 10.09 10.56
N CYS A 9 17.12 9.76 9.46
CA CYS A 9 17.67 8.88 8.42
C CYS A 9 18.00 9.63 7.13
N CYS A 10 17.27 10.70 6.82
CA CYS A 10 17.45 11.50 5.62
C CYS A 10 17.68 12.98 5.98
N ASP A 11 18.60 13.64 5.29
CA ASP A 11 18.66 15.10 5.23
C ASP A 11 17.70 15.60 4.14
N PRO A 12 16.55 16.20 4.51
CA PRO A 12 15.55 16.63 3.55
C PRO A 12 15.96 17.86 2.73
N LYS A 13 17.03 18.58 3.12
CA LYS A 13 17.54 19.71 2.34
C LYS A 13 18.44 19.24 1.20
N GLN A 14 19.14 18.12 1.40
CA GLN A 14 20.11 17.57 0.45
C GLN A 14 19.60 16.31 -0.26
N CYS A 15 18.45 15.76 0.15
CA CYS A 15 17.91 14.48 -0.31
C CYS A 15 18.95 13.34 -0.20
N ARG A 16 19.65 13.29 0.94
CA ARG A 16 20.73 12.32 1.19
C ARG A 16 20.52 11.56 2.48
N LEU A 17 20.89 10.28 2.48
CA LEU A 17 20.91 9.46 3.69
C LEU A 17 21.98 9.95 4.66
N LYS A 18 21.66 9.92 5.95
CA LYS A 18 22.57 10.27 7.04
C LYS A 18 23.38 9.06 7.46
N GLY A 19 24.70 9.20 7.55
CA GLY A 19 25.60 8.16 8.06
C GLY A 19 25.45 6.84 7.31
N LYS A 20 25.17 5.76 8.06
CA LYS A 20 25.00 4.39 7.55
C LYS A 20 23.53 3.96 7.45
N ALA A 21 22.60 4.91 7.32
CA ALA A 21 21.19 4.61 7.13
C ALA A 21 20.98 3.72 5.89
N ALA A 22 20.19 2.65 6.02
CA ALA A 22 19.84 1.78 4.90
C ALA A 22 18.65 2.34 4.09
N CYS A 23 17.83 3.18 4.71
CA CYS A 23 16.66 3.81 4.11
C CYS A 23 16.33 5.12 4.83
N GLY A 24 15.52 5.98 4.20
CA GLY A 24 15.11 7.27 4.77
C GLY A 24 13.73 7.76 4.34
N SER A 25 12.94 6.89 3.72
CA SER A 25 11.54 7.11 3.30
C SER A 25 10.87 5.74 3.09
N GLY A 26 9.56 5.74 2.86
CA GLY A 26 8.80 4.54 2.50
C GLY A 26 8.22 3.76 3.68
N GLU A 27 7.14 3.01 3.40
CA GLU A 27 6.35 2.25 4.37
C GLU A 27 7.15 1.09 4.98
N CYS A 28 8.15 0.60 4.24
CA CYS A 28 9.05 -0.48 4.64
C CYS A 28 10.35 0.02 5.29
N CYS A 29 10.47 1.32 5.60
CA CYS A 29 11.58 1.87 6.37
C CYS A 29 11.18 2.14 7.83
N THR A 30 11.99 1.65 8.77
CA THR A 30 11.81 1.92 10.20
C THR A 30 12.42 3.27 10.60
N ASN A 31 11.95 3.86 11.72
CA ASN A 31 12.55 5.08 12.29
C ASN A 31 14.01 4.90 12.75
N ALA A 32 14.48 3.65 12.86
CA ALA A 32 15.87 3.30 13.13
C ALA A 32 16.73 3.21 11.86
N CYS A 33 16.22 3.70 10.72
CA CYS A 33 16.91 3.76 9.43
C CYS A 33 17.30 2.38 8.87
N LYS A 34 16.49 1.36 9.19
CA LYS A 34 16.62 -0.02 8.72
C LYS A 34 15.39 -0.44 7.93
N LEU A 35 15.59 -1.31 6.96
CA LEU A 35 14.51 -1.98 6.25
C LEU A 35 13.72 -2.88 7.21
N LYS A 36 12.39 -2.84 7.08
CA LYS A 36 11.51 -3.81 7.75
C LYS A 36 11.79 -5.22 7.21
N PRO A 37 11.66 -6.28 8.03
CA PRO A 37 11.87 -7.64 7.55
C PRO A 37 10.85 -8.02 6.48
N ALA A 38 11.21 -9.01 5.66
CA ALA A 38 10.29 -9.58 4.69
C ALA A 38 9.00 -10.07 5.38
N ASN A 39 7.89 -10.06 4.67
CA ASN A 39 6.57 -10.44 5.18
C ASN A 39 6.00 -9.49 6.25
N THR A 40 6.51 -8.26 6.37
CA THR A 40 5.88 -7.22 7.18
C THR A 40 4.79 -6.51 6.38
N LEU A 41 3.56 -6.47 6.90
CA LEU A 41 2.44 -5.78 6.24
C LEU A 41 2.78 -4.30 5.95
N CYS A 42 2.64 -3.88 4.69
CA CYS A 42 2.87 -2.49 4.28
C CYS A 42 1.66 -1.83 3.61
N ARG A 43 0.77 -2.60 2.96
CA ARG A 43 -0.51 -2.11 2.45
C ARG A 43 -1.62 -3.09 2.84
N LYS A 44 -2.75 -2.57 3.29
CA LYS A 44 -3.95 -3.38 3.54
C LYS A 44 -4.78 -3.42 2.27
N SER A 45 -5.48 -4.54 2.06
CA SER A 45 -6.49 -4.63 1.01
C SER A 45 -7.63 -3.63 1.26
N VAL A 46 -8.13 -3.03 0.17
CA VAL A 46 -9.34 -2.18 0.17
C VAL A 46 -10.62 -2.98 -0.08
N ASP A 47 -10.50 -4.19 -0.61
CA ASP A 47 -11.60 -5.11 -0.95
C ASP A 47 -11.08 -6.55 -0.88
N ASP A 48 -11.57 -7.33 0.08
CA ASP A 48 -11.02 -8.66 0.40
C ASP A 48 -11.12 -9.69 -0.74
N GLU A 49 -12.00 -9.48 -1.72
CA GLU A 49 -12.14 -10.37 -2.89
C GLU A 49 -11.30 -9.90 -4.08
N CYS A 50 -11.17 -8.58 -4.27
CA CYS A 50 -10.59 -8.01 -5.47
C CYS A 50 -9.21 -7.40 -5.29
N ASP A 51 -8.76 -7.10 -4.06
CA ASP A 51 -7.51 -6.41 -3.79
C ASP A 51 -6.61 -7.22 -2.86
N PHE A 52 -5.33 -7.35 -3.22
CA PHE A 52 -4.41 -8.18 -2.45
C PHE A 52 -3.78 -7.41 -1.29
N VAL A 53 -3.08 -8.13 -0.42
CA VAL A 53 -2.36 -7.53 0.70
C VAL A 53 -0.86 -7.57 0.37
N GLU A 54 -0.19 -6.43 0.49
CA GLU A 54 1.23 -6.32 0.20
C GLU A 54 2.07 -6.27 1.45
N PHE A 55 3.22 -6.93 1.33
CA PHE A 55 4.19 -7.07 2.38
C PHE A 55 5.55 -6.56 1.90
N CYS A 56 6.32 -6.01 2.84
CA CYS A 56 7.71 -5.67 2.60
C CYS A 56 8.50 -6.90 2.14
N ASN A 57 9.40 -6.71 1.18
CA ASN A 57 10.27 -7.77 0.65
C ASN A 57 11.60 -7.90 1.44
N GLY A 58 11.84 -7.03 2.42
CA GLY A 58 13.07 -6.98 3.21
C GLY A 58 14.28 -6.35 2.51
N LYS A 59 14.10 -5.81 1.30
CA LYS A 59 15.17 -5.30 0.44
C LYS A 59 14.92 -3.88 -0.06
N ASP A 60 13.65 -3.47 -0.21
CA ASP A 60 13.25 -2.14 -0.66
C ASP A 60 12.61 -1.36 0.51
N PRO A 61 12.89 -0.04 0.63
CA PRO A 61 12.25 0.80 1.63
C PRO A 61 10.78 1.14 1.37
N HIS A 62 10.30 1.01 0.13
CA HIS A 62 8.89 1.20 -0.23
C HIS A 62 8.17 -0.14 -0.27
N CYS A 63 6.85 -0.09 -0.08
CA CYS A 63 6.01 -1.27 -0.31
C CYS A 63 6.14 -1.74 -1.76
N VAL A 64 5.96 -3.04 -2.00
CA VAL A 64 5.89 -3.57 -3.36
C VAL A 64 4.67 -2.98 -4.11
N PRO A 65 4.65 -2.99 -5.45
CA PRO A 65 3.54 -2.42 -6.21
C PRO A 65 2.19 -2.97 -5.76
N ASP A 66 1.20 -2.09 -5.67
CA ASP A 66 -0.20 -2.43 -5.39
C ASP A 66 -0.72 -3.36 -6.50
N THR A 67 -1.18 -4.55 -6.10
CA THR A 67 -1.67 -5.59 -6.99
C THR A 67 -3.06 -6.04 -6.59
N HIS A 68 -3.87 -6.36 -7.60
CA HIS A 68 -5.26 -6.73 -7.40
C HIS A 68 -5.68 -7.84 -8.35
N ALA A 69 -6.82 -8.47 -8.07
CA ALA A 69 -7.44 -9.44 -8.96
C ALA A 69 -7.63 -8.81 -10.35
N ARG A 70 -7.43 -9.60 -11.41
CA ARG A 70 -7.58 -9.12 -12.78
C ARG A 70 -8.98 -8.56 -12.98
N ASP A 71 -9.08 -7.45 -13.72
CA ASP A 71 -10.37 -6.90 -14.12
C ASP A 71 -11.22 -7.98 -14.81
N GLY A 72 -12.50 -8.04 -14.44
CA GLY A 72 -13.42 -9.09 -14.88
C GLY A 72 -13.35 -10.40 -14.08
N HIS A 73 -12.54 -10.50 -13.02
CA HIS A 73 -12.65 -11.61 -12.07
C HIS A 73 -14.00 -11.56 -11.36
N HIS A 74 -14.65 -12.71 -11.18
CA HIS A 74 -15.93 -12.79 -10.47
C HIS A 74 -15.76 -12.51 -8.99
N CYS A 75 -16.65 -11.69 -8.42
CA CYS A 75 -16.76 -11.42 -6.98
C CYS A 75 -18.24 -11.36 -6.58
N ASP A 76 -18.55 -11.14 -5.31
CA ASP A 76 -19.93 -11.08 -4.80
C ASP A 76 -20.71 -12.37 -5.11
N SER A 77 -20.10 -13.52 -4.78
CA SER A 77 -20.64 -14.84 -5.10
C SER A 77 -20.94 -15.05 -6.61
N GLY A 78 -20.18 -14.38 -7.48
CA GLY A 78 -20.30 -14.48 -8.93
C GLY A 78 -21.30 -13.52 -9.57
N GLN A 79 -21.97 -12.66 -8.79
CA GLN A 79 -22.95 -11.70 -9.30
C GLN A 79 -22.31 -10.40 -9.82
N SER A 80 -21.06 -10.14 -9.47
CA SER A 80 -20.35 -8.92 -9.83
C SER A 80 -18.93 -9.23 -10.31
N TYR A 81 -18.22 -8.18 -10.75
CA TYR A 81 -16.87 -8.28 -11.26
C TYR A 81 -15.91 -7.30 -10.57
N CYS A 82 -14.67 -7.74 -10.37
CA CYS A 82 -13.58 -6.89 -9.94
C CYS A 82 -13.21 -5.89 -11.04
N TYR A 83 -13.03 -4.63 -10.66
CA TYR A 83 -12.46 -3.61 -11.54
C TYR A 83 -11.64 -2.62 -10.71
N GLN A 84 -10.33 -2.57 -10.99
CA GLN A 84 -9.34 -1.77 -10.26
C GLN A 84 -9.35 -2.04 -8.74
N GLY A 85 -9.23 -3.32 -8.37
CA GLY A 85 -9.18 -3.74 -6.96
C GLY A 85 -10.47 -3.56 -6.16
N ILE A 86 -11.62 -3.32 -6.79
CA ILE A 86 -12.90 -3.17 -6.10
C ILE A 86 -13.95 -4.05 -6.76
N CYS A 87 -14.73 -4.77 -5.95
CA CYS A 87 -15.88 -5.52 -6.43
C CYS A 87 -17.02 -4.57 -6.80
N ARG A 88 -17.34 -4.47 -8.10
CA ARG A 88 -18.32 -3.50 -8.63
C ARG A 88 -19.75 -4.00 -8.51
N ILE A 89 -20.31 -3.84 -7.31
CA ILE A 89 -21.69 -4.23 -7.00
C ILE A 89 -22.64 -3.05 -7.25
N PHE A 90 -23.67 -3.24 -8.09
CA PHE A 90 -24.60 -2.17 -8.50
C PHE A 90 -25.26 -1.48 -7.30
N ASP A 91 -25.89 -2.25 -6.39
CA ASP A 91 -26.58 -1.70 -5.23
C ASP A 91 -25.64 -0.94 -4.28
N LYS A 92 -24.40 -1.41 -4.10
CA LYS A 92 -23.39 -0.71 -3.28
C LYS A 92 -22.99 0.61 -3.93
N GLN A 93 -22.89 0.67 -5.26
CA GLN A 93 -22.59 1.90 -5.98
C GLN A 93 -23.73 2.93 -5.83
N CYS A 94 -24.98 2.50 -6.02
CA CYS A 94 -26.15 3.35 -5.82
C CYS A 94 -26.20 3.93 -4.39
N LYS A 95 -26.01 3.08 -3.36
CA LYS A 95 -25.97 3.52 -1.96
C LYS A 95 -24.84 4.52 -1.68
N ARG A 96 -23.67 4.35 -2.29
CA ARG A 96 -22.53 5.28 -2.14
C ARG A 96 -22.79 6.64 -2.78
N LEU A 97 -23.48 6.68 -3.91
CA LEU A 97 -23.74 7.92 -4.66
C LEU A 97 -24.95 8.69 -4.12
N PHE A 98 -26.04 7.99 -3.84
CA PHE A 98 -27.34 8.60 -3.55
C PHE A 98 -27.75 8.49 -2.08
N GLY A 99 -27.04 7.71 -1.27
CA GLY A 99 -27.49 7.38 0.07
C GLY A 99 -28.58 6.31 0.08
N ARG A 100 -29.38 6.28 1.15
CA ARG A 100 -30.46 5.30 1.34
C ARG A 100 -31.77 5.80 0.75
#